data_AF-A0A016TNF7-F1
#
_entry.id   AF-A0A016TNF7-F1
#
_cell.length_a   1.000
_cell.length_b   1.000
_cell.length_c   1.000
_cell.angle_alpha   90.00
_cell.angle_beta   90.00
_cell.angle_gamma   90.00
#
_symmetry.space_group_name_H-M   'P 1'
#
loop_
_entity.id
_entity.type
_entity.pdbx_description
1 polymer ?
#
loop_
_entity_poly.entity_id
_entity_poly.type
_entity_poly.pdbx_seq_one_letter_code
_entity_poly.pdbx_strand_id
1 'polypeptide(L)'
;MGATMIIRIGLLLLYLKYTDAIQVTHVSECGKTRSCWLLPNGCTNATDCSVMITWKHIGRALQVEMEADLDVQANGAWIALGISKDDLMGNDTVLECHFPRKGKGSVHLSHNLKTSNRLLPEATEMLLKDSYTELRDGRALCGAEWMLDVTVLDANEKKLMQRISSGKYHLMFAFGNLDADSEKKPHELAGEGAPWRSNDQVRFCNRCPAEILDE
;
A
#
# COMPACT_ATOMS: atom_id res chain seq x y z
N MET A 1 -43.37 -53.81 33.74
CA MET A 1 -43.42 -52.97 32.52
C MET A 1 -42.39 -51.86 32.70
N GLY A 2 -41.14 -52.11 32.28
CA GLY A 2 -40.05 -51.14 32.40
C GLY A 2 -39.74 -50.58 31.02
N ALA A 3 -39.95 -49.28 30.83
CA ALA A 3 -39.64 -48.60 29.58
C ALA A 3 -38.14 -48.31 29.51
N THR A 4 -37.45 -48.94 28.56
CA THR A 4 -36.04 -48.69 28.26
C THR A 4 -35.92 -47.31 27.59
N MET A 5 -35.43 -46.33 28.34
CA MET A 5 -35.17 -44.98 27.84
C MET A 5 -33.88 -44.98 27.02
N ILE A 6 -34.02 -44.98 25.68
CA ILE A 6 -32.88 -44.84 24.76
C ILE A 6 -32.50 -43.37 24.72
N ILE A 7 -31.44 -42.99 25.45
CA ILE A 7 -30.82 -41.68 25.36
C ILE A 7 -30.05 -41.63 24.04
N ARG A 8 -30.61 -40.97 23.02
CA ARG A 8 -29.85 -40.61 21.81
C ARG A 8 -28.94 -39.43 22.14
N ILE A 9 -27.69 -39.72 22.46
CA ILE A 9 -26.63 -38.71 22.51
C ILE A 9 -26.37 -38.28 21.06
N GLY A 10 -26.98 -37.17 20.65
CA GLY A 10 -26.66 -36.55 19.36
C GLY A 10 -25.22 -36.06 19.39
N LEU A 11 -24.40 -36.50 18.43
CA LEU A 11 -23.09 -35.90 18.19
C LEU A 11 -23.31 -34.43 17.79
N LEU A 12 -23.06 -33.51 18.71
CA LEU A 12 -22.89 -32.10 18.39
C LEU A 12 -21.53 -31.97 17.67
N LEU A 13 -21.55 -31.95 16.34
CA LEU A 13 -20.39 -31.54 15.56
C LEU A 13 -20.19 -30.03 15.80
N LEU A 14 -19.34 -29.69 16.76
CA LEU A 14 -18.80 -28.34 16.91
C LEU A 14 -17.99 -28.02 15.65
N TYR A 15 -18.62 -27.37 14.68
CA TYR A 15 -17.91 -26.71 13.59
C TYR A 15 -17.07 -25.58 14.21
N LEU A 16 -15.80 -25.86 14.46
CA LEU A 16 -14.79 -24.81 14.61
C LEU A 16 -14.80 -24.02 13.31
N LYS A 17 -15.43 -22.83 13.32
CA LYS A 17 -15.23 -21.84 12.28
C LYS A 17 -13.78 -21.41 12.41
N TYR A 18 -12.91 -22.02 11.62
CA TYR A 18 -11.57 -21.52 11.39
C TYR A 18 -11.75 -20.19 10.64
N THR A 19 -11.75 -19.09 11.38
CA THR A 19 -11.61 -17.76 10.78
C THR A 19 -10.15 -17.66 10.41
N ASP A 20 -9.81 -18.05 9.18
CA ASP A 20 -8.56 -17.60 8.58
C ASP A 20 -8.62 -16.07 8.56
N ALA A 21 -7.97 -15.44 9.54
CA ALA A 21 -7.69 -14.01 9.49
C ALA A 21 -6.65 -13.83 8.39
N ILE A 22 -7.10 -13.62 7.16
CA ILE A 22 -6.21 -13.35 6.05
C ILE A 22 -5.71 -11.92 6.24
N GLN A 23 -4.53 -11.79 6.81
CA GLN A 23 -3.72 -10.57 6.84
C GLN A 23 -2.95 -10.45 5.52
N VAL A 24 -2.38 -9.28 5.15
CA VAL A 24 -1.48 -9.23 3.99
C VAL A 24 -0.44 -10.33 4.11
N THR A 25 -0.50 -11.21 3.13
CA THR A 25 0.05 -12.56 3.12
C THR A 25 1.57 -12.62 2.99
N HIS A 26 2.27 -11.50 3.25
CA HIS A 26 3.62 -11.31 2.74
C HIS A 26 4.63 -10.71 3.72
N VAL A 27 4.26 -10.39 4.97
CA VAL A 27 5.25 -9.95 5.98
C VAL A 27 6.29 -11.05 6.26
N SER A 28 5.89 -12.32 6.21
CA SER A 28 6.79 -13.47 6.39
C SER A 28 7.82 -13.66 5.27
N GLU A 29 7.61 -12.99 4.13
CA GLU A 29 8.49 -12.96 2.94
C GLU A 29 9.49 -11.80 2.96
N CYS A 30 9.37 -10.87 3.91
CA CYS A 30 10.28 -9.73 4.07
C CYS A 30 11.73 -10.20 4.27
N GLY A 31 12.65 -9.60 3.52
CA GLY A 31 14.07 -9.95 3.53
C GLY A 31 14.41 -11.27 2.83
N LYS A 32 13.42 -11.98 2.28
CA LYS A 32 13.61 -13.23 1.53
C LYS A 32 13.29 -13.03 0.05
N THR A 33 12.02 -12.86 -0.26
CA THR A 33 11.49 -12.70 -1.63
C THR A 33 10.87 -11.32 -1.86
N ARG A 34 10.69 -10.55 -0.78
CA ARG A 34 10.15 -9.20 -0.80
C ARG A 34 11.00 -8.26 0.04
N SER A 35 11.03 -7.02 -0.37
CA SER A 35 11.42 -5.90 0.48
C SER A 35 10.18 -5.34 1.16
N CYS A 36 10.36 -4.80 2.35
CA CYS A 36 9.24 -4.33 3.16
C CYS A 36 9.60 -3.07 3.93
N TRP A 37 8.56 -2.28 4.19
CA TRP A 37 8.58 -1.20 5.15
C TRP A 37 7.36 -1.36 6.07
N LEU A 38 7.63 -1.58 7.35
CA LEU A 38 6.64 -1.92 8.36
C LEU A 38 6.57 -0.81 9.39
N LEU A 39 5.36 -0.41 9.77
CA LEU A 39 5.11 0.71 10.69
C LEU A 39 4.16 0.31 11.83
N PRO A 40 4.39 0.80 13.06
CA PRO A 40 5.51 1.64 13.46
C PRO A 40 6.85 0.88 13.44
N ASN A 41 7.96 1.62 13.40
CA ASN A 41 9.30 1.01 13.38
C ASN A 41 9.47 0.01 14.53
N GLY A 42 9.88 -1.22 14.21
CA GLY A 42 10.08 -2.29 15.19
C GLY A 42 8.95 -3.31 15.27
N CYS A 43 7.80 -3.07 14.62
CA CYS A 43 6.78 -4.10 14.43
C CYS A 43 7.30 -5.21 13.49
N THR A 44 6.81 -6.43 13.64
CA THR A 44 7.39 -7.62 12.98
C THR A 44 6.36 -8.50 12.27
N ASN A 45 5.08 -8.30 12.51
CA ASN A 45 4.01 -9.13 12.00
C ASN A 45 2.75 -8.29 11.72
N ALA A 46 1.80 -8.87 11.00
CA ALA A 46 0.62 -8.11 10.61
C ALA A 46 -0.38 -7.87 11.76
N THR A 47 -0.17 -8.46 12.95
CA THR A 47 -0.97 -8.18 14.16
C THR A 47 -0.43 -7.02 14.99
N ASP A 48 0.87 -6.68 14.87
CA ASP A 48 1.51 -5.58 15.59
C ASP A 48 1.85 -4.36 14.69
N CYS A 49 1.83 -4.53 13.37
CA CYS A 49 1.99 -3.43 12.42
C CYS A 49 0.66 -2.79 12.03
N SER A 50 0.60 -1.46 12.15
CA SER A 50 -0.52 -0.66 11.64
C SER A 50 -0.42 -0.41 10.13
N VAL A 51 0.79 -0.42 9.57
CA VAL A 51 0.98 -0.29 8.11
C VAL A 51 2.05 -1.27 7.65
N MET A 52 1.78 -1.97 6.56
CA MET A 52 2.73 -2.85 5.90
C MET A 52 2.78 -2.51 4.42
N ILE A 53 3.97 -2.16 3.95
CA ILE A 53 4.23 -1.90 2.53
C ILE A 53 5.24 -2.93 2.09
N THR A 54 4.92 -3.72 1.07
CA THR A 54 5.82 -4.74 0.54
C THR A 54 5.98 -4.56 -0.95
N TRP A 55 7.16 -4.89 -1.45
CA TRP A 55 7.40 -4.89 -2.88
C TRP A 55 8.37 -6.00 -3.30
N LYS A 56 8.18 -6.47 -4.53
CA LYS A 56 9.13 -7.34 -5.25
C LYS A 56 9.06 -7.07 -6.73
N HIS A 57 10.12 -7.39 -7.44
CA HIS A 57 10.08 -7.35 -8.90
C HIS A 57 9.35 -8.56 -9.45
N ILE A 58 8.54 -8.33 -10.47
CA ILE A 58 7.94 -9.35 -11.33
C ILE A 58 8.28 -8.99 -12.78
N GLY A 59 9.27 -9.68 -13.35
CA GLY A 59 9.79 -9.34 -14.68
C GLY A 59 10.37 -7.93 -14.73
N ARG A 60 9.70 -7.01 -15.45
CA ARG A 60 10.06 -5.58 -15.58
C ARG A 60 9.20 -4.65 -14.72
N ALA A 61 8.25 -5.20 -13.97
CA ALA A 61 7.37 -4.46 -13.08
C ALA A 61 7.80 -4.64 -11.63
N LEU A 62 7.34 -3.72 -10.79
CA LEU A 62 7.39 -3.81 -9.34
C LEU A 62 5.98 -4.13 -8.85
N GLN A 63 5.76 -5.31 -8.27
CA GLN A 63 4.53 -5.58 -7.53
C GLN A 63 4.65 -4.87 -6.19
N VAL A 64 3.81 -3.86 -5.97
CA VAL A 64 3.73 -3.08 -4.73
C VAL A 64 2.39 -3.37 -4.07
N GLU A 65 2.40 -3.66 -2.78
CA GLU A 65 1.21 -3.96 -1.99
C GLU A 65 1.30 -3.22 -0.66
N MET A 66 0.21 -2.57 -0.29
CA MET A 66 0.07 -1.76 0.91
C MET A 66 -1.15 -2.24 1.69
N GLU A 67 -0.99 -2.36 3.00
CA GLU A 67 -2.09 -2.55 3.93
C GLU A 67 -1.93 -1.62 5.11
N ALA A 68 -3.03 -0.97 5.48
CA ALA A 68 -3.10 -0.09 6.63
C ALA A 68 -4.30 -0.44 7.48
N ASP A 69 -4.12 -0.42 8.81
CA ASP A 69 -5.21 -0.33 9.77
C ASP A 69 -5.87 1.04 9.60
N LEU A 70 -7.04 1.04 8.97
CA LEU A 70 -7.71 2.25 8.51
C LEU A 70 -9.21 2.04 8.55
N ASP A 71 -9.85 2.67 9.53
CA ASP A 71 -11.30 2.76 9.57
C ASP A 71 -11.79 3.78 8.53
N VAL A 72 -12.44 3.28 7.48
CA VAL A 72 -12.95 4.10 6.38
C VAL A 72 -14.13 4.93 6.86
N GLN A 73 -13.89 6.24 6.98
CA GLN A 73 -14.84 7.20 7.52
C GLN A 73 -15.99 7.54 6.54
N ALA A 74 -16.90 8.41 6.98
CA ALA A 74 -18.20 8.67 6.34
C ALA A 74 -18.17 9.08 4.85
N ASN A 75 -17.04 9.58 4.33
CA ASN A 75 -16.88 9.94 2.91
C ASN A 75 -15.88 9.04 2.16
N GLY A 76 -15.22 8.12 2.85
CA GLY A 76 -14.10 7.36 2.29
C GLY A 76 -12.75 7.84 2.83
N ALA A 77 -11.71 7.09 2.48
CA ALA A 77 -10.34 7.36 2.92
C ALA A 77 -9.33 7.07 1.80
N TRP A 78 -8.10 7.51 1.98
CA TRP A 78 -7.00 7.23 1.06
C TRP A 78 -5.74 6.91 1.85
N ILE A 79 -4.84 6.13 1.22
CA ILE A 79 -3.48 5.89 1.68
C ILE A 79 -2.50 6.15 0.54
N ALA A 80 -1.28 6.56 0.85
CA ALA A 80 -0.28 6.88 -0.15
C ALA A 80 1.14 6.54 0.30
N LEU A 81 1.91 5.99 -0.63
CA LEU A 81 3.35 5.80 -0.55
C LEU A 81 4.04 6.85 -1.42
N GLY A 82 4.70 7.81 -0.78
CA GLY A 82 5.62 8.74 -1.42
C GLY A 82 7.03 8.16 -1.53
N ILE A 83 7.62 8.32 -2.70
CA ILE A 83 9.00 7.97 -3.02
C ILE A 83 9.75 9.28 -3.28
N SER A 84 10.64 9.64 -2.35
CA SER A 84 11.31 10.94 -2.33
C SER A 84 12.83 10.81 -2.45
N LYS A 85 13.46 11.79 -3.09
CA LYS A 85 14.93 11.89 -3.15
C LYS A 85 15.52 12.52 -1.87
N ASP A 86 14.70 13.19 -1.07
CA ASP A 86 15.07 13.83 0.19
C ASP A 86 14.10 13.43 1.32
N ASP A 87 14.25 14.05 2.49
CA ASP A 87 13.44 13.75 3.66
C ASP A 87 12.20 14.67 3.79
N LEU A 88 11.82 15.37 2.72
CA LEU A 88 10.69 16.31 2.69
C LEU A 88 9.55 15.80 1.81
N MET A 89 8.31 15.92 2.31
CA MET A 89 7.13 15.67 1.49
C MET A 89 6.95 16.85 0.52
N GLY A 90 7.48 16.70 -0.68
CA GLY A 90 7.78 17.79 -1.58
C GLY A 90 7.65 17.40 -3.03
N ASN A 91 8.75 17.00 -3.66
CA ASN A 91 8.85 16.69 -5.08
C ASN A 91 8.94 15.18 -5.27
N ASP A 92 7.82 14.49 -5.07
CA ASP A 92 7.80 13.05 -4.86
C ASP A 92 6.92 12.36 -5.89
N THR A 93 7.35 11.18 -6.35
CA THR A 93 6.45 10.25 -7.04
C THR A 93 5.66 9.48 -6.00
N VAL A 94 4.36 9.38 -6.20
CA VAL A 94 3.43 8.80 -5.22
C VAL A 94 2.61 7.69 -5.88
N LEU A 95 2.52 6.55 -5.19
CA LEU A 95 1.48 5.54 -5.43
C LEU A 95 0.42 5.73 -4.36
N GLU A 96 -0.83 5.98 -4.76
CA GLU A 96 -1.92 6.20 -3.81
C GLU A 96 -3.15 5.36 -4.13
N CYS A 97 -3.92 5.06 -3.09
CA CYS A 97 -5.12 4.25 -3.18
C CYS A 97 -6.28 4.98 -2.53
N HIS A 98 -7.40 5.03 -3.24
CA HIS A 98 -8.62 5.68 -2.80
C HIS A 98 -9.68 4.63 -2.49
N PHE A 99 -10.30 4.76 -1.33
CA PHE A 99 -11.35 3.89 -0.81
C PHE A 99 -12.61 4.75 -0.59
N PRO A 100 -13.34 5.09 -1.66
CA PRO A 100 -14.56 5.87 -1.53
C PRO A 100 -15.61 5.03 -0.81
N ARG A 101 -16.46 5.69 -0.01
CA ARG A 101 -17.57 4.98 0.66
C ARG A 101 -18.57 4.38 -0.33
N LYS A 102 -18.74 5.01 -1.49
CA LYS A 102 -19.60 4.56 -2.58
C LYS A 102 -18.77 4.44 -3.84
N GLY A 103 -18.97 3.36 -4.59
CA GLY A 103 -18.23 3.10 -5.82
C GLY A 103 -17.09 2.12 -5.59
N LYS A 104 -16.22 1.99 -6.59
CA LYS A 104 -15.06 1.11 -6.55
C LYS A 104 -13.86 1.92 -6.06
N GLY A 105 -13.02 1.30 -5.23
CA GLY A 105 -11.71 1.85 -4.94
C GLY A 105 -10.82 1.87 -6.18
N SER A 106 -9.77 2.67 -6.11
CA SER A 106 -8.86 2.90 -7.24
C SER A 106 -7.43 3.09 -6.74
N VAL A 107 -6.48 2.83 -7.63
CA VAL A 107 -5.03 3.02 -7.39
C VAL A 107 -4.52 3.96 -8.46
N HIS A 108 -3.74 4.96 -8.07
CA HIS A 108 -3.24 6.02 -8.93
C HIS A 108 -1.75 6.23 -8.74
N LEU A 109 -1.10 6.69 -9.81
CA LEU A 109 0.16 7.40 -9.71
C LEU A 109 -0.11 8.90 -9.64
N SER A 110 0.63 9.57 -8.78
CA SER A 110 0.54 11.01 -8.60
C SER A 110 1.90 11.62 -8.29
N HIS A 111 1.93 12.95 -8.27
CA HIS A 111 3.11 13.71 -7.94
C HIS A 111 2.81 14.69 -6.81
N ASN A 112 3.61 14.63 -5.75
CA ASN A 112 3.60 15.69 -4.75
C ASN A 112 4.29 16.94 -5.30
N LEU A 113 3.67 18.07 -4.99
CA LEU A 113 4.25 19.40 -5.02
C LEU A 113 4.29 19.88 -3.56
N LYS A 114 5.03 20.97 -3.29
CA LYS A 114 5.22 21.51 -1.92
C LYS A 114 3.97 21.55 -1.03
N THR A 115 2.79 21.83 -1.60
CA THR A 115 1.54 21.97 -0.83
C THR A 115 0.34 21.33 -1.50
N SER A 116 0.55 20.54 -2.54
CA SER A 116 -0.54 19.90 -3.29
C SER A 116 -0.06 18.58 -3.87
N ASN A 117 -1.00 17.76 -4.29
CA ASN A 117 -0.70 16.53 -5.00
C ASN A 117 -1.50 16.53 -6.31
N ARG A 118 -0.86 16.08 -7.39
CA ARG A 118 -1.43 16.04 -8.73
C ARG A 118 -1.50 14.59 -9.19
N LEU A 119 -2.72 14.08 -9.43
CA LEU A 119 -2.92 12.82 -10.13
C LEU A 119 -2.28 12.86 -11.52
N LEU A 120 -1.75 11.72 -11.95
CA LEU A 120 -1.11 11.52 -13.25
C LEU A 120 -1.89 10.45 -14.02
N PRO A 121 -2.98 10.81 -14.73
CA PRO A 121 -3.84 9.84 -15.40
C PRO A 121 -3.13 8.99 -16.46
N GLU A 122 -2.24 9.59 -17.26
CA GLU A 122 -1.50 8.84 -18.29
C GLU A 122 -0.54 7.84 -17.64
N ALA A 123 0.21 8.27 -16.63
CA ALA A 123 1.10 7.39 -15.88
C ALA A 123 0.31 6.26 -15.21
N THR A 124 -0.84 6.58 -14.62
CA THR A 124 -1.73 5.59 -14.00
C THR A 124 -2.19 4.54 -15.01
N GLU A 125 -2.67 4.96 -16.18
CA GLU A 125 -3.15 4.05 -17.24
C GLU A 125 -2.01 3.22 -17.86
N MET A 126 -0.87 3.84 -18.11
CA MET A 126 0.23 3.22 -18.86
C MET A 126 1.14 2.37 -17.99
N LEU A 127 1.31 2.71 -16.70
CA LEU A 127 2.29 2.08 -15.83
C LEU A 127 1.70 1.17 -14.76
N LEU A 128 0.41 1.26 -14.43
CA LEU A 128 -0.20 0.36 -13.46
C LEU A 128 -1.00 -0.74 -14.15
N LYS A 129 -0.79 -1.97 -13.70
CA LYS A 129 -1.55 -3.16 -14.10
C LYS A 129 -2.02 -3.92 -12.88
N ASP A 130 -3.06 -4.72 -13.07
CA ASP A 130 -3.62 -5.60 -12.03
C ASP A 130 -3.82 -4.88 -10.69
N SER A 131 -4.27 -3.62 -10.78
CA SER A 131 -4.50 -2.79 -9.61
C SER A 131 -5.73 -3.28 -8.87
N TYR A 132 -5.64 -3.27 -7.54
CA TYR A 132 -6.73 -3.72 -6.69
C TYR A 132 -6.85 -2.86 -5.44
N THR A 133 -8.07 -2.84 -4.90
CA THR A 133 -8.39 -2.26 -3.59
C THR A 133 -9.33 -3.21 -2.89
N GLU A 134 -9.15 -3.39 -1.59
CA GLU A 134 -10.00 -4.22 -0.74
C GLU A 134 -10.10 -3.58 0.64
N LEU A 135 -11.31 -3.58 1.21
CA LEU A 135 -11.52 -3.30 2.62
C LEU A 135 -11.88 -4.62 3.29
N ARG A 136 -11.05 -5.08 4.22
CA ARG A 136 -11.29 -6.34 4.95
C ARG A 136 -10.93 -6.16 6.41
N ASP A 137 -11.87 -6.49 7.29
CA ASP A 137 -11.67 -6.56 8.74
C ASP A 137 -11.04 -5.28 9.35
N GLY A 138 -11.53 -4.10 8.94
CA GLY A 138 -11.02 -2.81 9.41
C GLY A 138 -9.71 -2.37 8.76
N ARG A 139 -9.24 -3.09 7.74
CA ARG A 139 -7.98 -2.80 7.05
C ARG A 139 -8.22 -2.44 5.59
N ALA A 140 -7.46 -1.46 5.13
CA ALA A 140 -7.44 -1.01 3.75
C ALA A 140 -6.24 -1.62 3.03
N LEU A 141 -6.50 -2.45 2.04
CA LEU A 141 -5.52 -3.14 1.23
C LEU A 141 -5.56 -2.58 -0.19
N CYS A 142 -4.40 -2.35 -0.77
CA CYS A 142 -4.30 -2.08 -2.20
C CYS A 142 -2.94 -2.46 -2.76
N GLY A 143 -2.89 -2.63 -4.06
CA GLY A 143 -1.65 -2.90 -4.76
C GLY A 143 -1.79 -2.78 -6.26
N ALA A 144 -0.66 -2.86 -6.93
CA ALA A 144 -0.58 -2.89 -8.39
C ALA A 144 0.75 -3.51 -8.83
N GLU A 145 0.79 -3.98 -10.06
CA GLU A 145 2.04 -4.13 -10.81
C GLU A 145 2.41 -2.79 -11.45
N TRP A 146 3.50 -2.20 -10.99
CA TRP A 146 4.00 -0.90 -11.45
C TRP A 146 5.17 -1.09 -12.43
N MET A 147 4.92 -0.81 -13.70
CA MET A 147 5.94 -0.73 -14.75
C MET A 147 6.91 0.43 -14.50
N LEU A 148 8.20 0.13 -14.43
CA LEU A 148 9.24 1.13 -14.08
C LEU A 148 9.79 1.91 -15.29
N ASP A 149 9.27 1.65 -16.49
CA ASP A 149 9.72 2.29 -17.72
C ASP A 149 8.91 3.57 -18.00
N VAL A 150 9.34 4.68 -17.40
CA VAL A 150 8.72 6.00 -17.60
C VAL A 150 8.96 6.59 -18.98
N THR A 151 9.73 5.93 -19.86
CA THR A 151 10.00 6.46 -21.20
C THR A 151 8.81 6.38 -22.14
N VAL A 152 7.80 5.58 -21.78
CA VAL A 152 6.53 5.44 -22.51
C VAL A 152 5.58 6.62 -22.33
N LEU A 153 5.84 7.48 -21.34
CA LEU A 153 4.99 8.62 -21.01
C LEU A 153 5.30 9.85 -21.87
N ASP A 154 4.30 10.70 -22.03
CA ASP A 154 4.45 12.04 -22.57
C ASP A 154 5.41 12.92 -21.75
N ALA A 155 5.88 14.01 -22.33
CA ALA A 155 6.84 14.90 -21.65
C ALA A 155 6.26 15.61 -20.40
N ASN A 156 4.93 15.74 -20.29
CA ASN A 156 4.28 16.46 -19.21
C ASN A 156 4.22 15.66 -17.92
N GLU A 157 3.88 14.37 -17.99
CA GLU A 157 3.85 13.49 -16.84
C GLU A 157 5.21 12.82 -16.61
N LYS A 158 5.98 12.52 -17.67
CA LYS A 158 7.34 11.96 -17.52
C LYS A 158 8.23 12.79 -16.62
N LYS A 159 8.19 14.13 -16.71
CA LYS A 159 9.00 15.02 -15.86
C LYS A 159 8.57 15.04 -14.39
N LEU A 160 7.36 14.54 -14.08
CA LEU A 160 6.82 14.42 -12.73
C LEU A 160 7.06 13.00 -12.15
N MET A 161 7.57 12.07 -12.96
CA MET A 161 7.86 10.71 -12.53
C MET A 161 9.35 10.54 -12.30
N GLN A 162 9.72 10.14 -11.08
CA GLN A 162 11.07 9.72 -10.75
C GLN A 162 11.34 8.34 -11.37
N ARG A 163 12.54 8.14 -11.92
CA ARG A 163 13.01 6.82 -12.35
C ARG A 163 13.43 5.98 -11.13
N ILE A 164 12.46 5.43 -10.40
CA ILE A 164 12.69 4.79 -9.10
C ILE A 164 13.60 3.54 -9.15
N SER A 165 13.88 3.01 -10.34
CA SER A 165 14.77 1.87 -10.55
C SER A 165 16.26 2.18 -10.46
N SER A 166 16.69 3.45 -10.56
CA SER A 166 18.11 3.83 -10.57
C SER A 166 18.62 4.48 -9.28
N GLY A 167 17.73 5.02 -8.44
CA GLY A 167 18.08 5.82 -7.27
C GLY A 167 18.09 5.11 -5.91
N LYS A 168 18.29 5.94 -4.88
CA LYS A 168 18.00 5.66 -3.47
C LYS A 168 16.94 6.66 -3.01
N TYR A 169 15.95 6.20 -2.26
CA TYR A 169 14.78 7.02 -1.94
C TYR A 169 14.38 6.89 -0.48
N HIS A 170 13.95 8.00 0.11
CA HIS A 170 13.16 7.95 1.32
C HIS A 170 11.73 7.52 0.98
N LEU A 171 11.14 6.72 1.85
CA LEU A 171 9.73 6.38 1.78
C LEU A 171 8.95 7.26 2.74
N MET A 172 7.78 7.70 2.30
CA MET A 172 6.83 8.45 3.10
C MET A 172 5.47 7.77 3.03
N PHE A 173 4.80 7.61 4.16
CA PHE A 173 3.45 7.09 4.19
C PHE A 173 2.52 8.12 4.80
N ALA A 174 1.40 8.35 4.11
CA ALA A 174 0.36 9.25 4.55
C ALA A 174 -1.01 8.63 4.26
N PHE A 175 -2.00 9.02 5.05
CA PHE A 175 -3.38 8.62 4.88
C PHE A 175 -4.28 9.79 5.26
N GLY A 176 -5.52 9.75 4.79
CA GLY A 176 -6.48 10.79 5.14
C GLY A 176 -7.87 10.47 4.63
N ASN A 177 -8.75 11.45 4.75
CA ASN A 177 -10.13 11.33 4.31
C ASN A 177 -10.30 11.75 2.85
N LEU A 178 -11.27 11.13 2.18
CA LEU A 178 -11.82 11.67 0.95
C LEU A 178 -12.94 12.67 1.27
N ASP A 179 -13.22 13.58 0.35
CA ASP A 179 -14.44 14.39 0.40
C ASP A 179 -15.65 13.69 -0.23
N ALA A 180 -16.77 14.40 -0.32
CA ALA A 180 -18.02 13.82 -0.84
C ALA A 180 -17.93 13.48 -2.34
N ASP A 181 -17.01 14.09 -3.07
CA ASP A 181 -16.76 13.87 -4.50
C ASP A 181 -15.65 12.83 -4.73
N SER A 182 -15.20 12.16 -3.65
CA SER A 182 -14.09 11.21 -3.65
C SER A 182 -12.73 11.85 -3.98
N GLU A 183 -12.60 13.16 -3.76
CA GLU A 183 -11.33 13.87 -3.91
C GLU A 183 -10.51 13.82 -2.62
N LYS A 184 -9.19 13.79 -2.78
CA LYS A 184 -8.24 13.68 -1.68
C LYS A 184 -8.20 14.95 -0.84
N LYS A 185 -8.55 14.85 0.45
CA LYS A 185 -8.24 15.91 1.42
C LYS A 185 -6.80 15.82 1.90
N PRO A 186 -6.17 16.95 2.32
CA PRO A 186 -4.87 16.92 2.97
C PRO A 186 -4.85 15.92 4.13
N HIS A 187 -3.75 15.19 4.28
CA HIS A 187 -3.57 14.35 5.46
C HIS A 187 -3.35 15.22 6.70
N GLU A 188 -3.66 14.66 7.85
CA GLU A 188 -3.24 15.20 9.14
C GLU A 188 -2.05 14.40 9.66
N LEU A 189 -1.27 14.98 10.58
CA LEU A 189 -0.22 14.25 11.28
C LEU A 189 -0.86 13.48 12.44
N ALA A 190 -1.44 12.32 12.14
CA ALA A 190 -2.15 11.48 13.10
C ALA A 190 -1.51 10.09 13.21
N GLY A 191 -1.38 9.59 14.44
CA GLY A 191 -0.75 8.31 14.75
C GLY A 191 0.68 8.46 15.29
N GLU A 192 1.16 7.44 16.01
CA GLU A 192 2.52 7.41 16.55
C GLU A 192 3.54 7.31 15.40
N GLY A 193 4.40 8.32 15.26
CA GLY A 193 5.42 8.37 14.21
C GLY A 193 4.99 9.05 12.91
N ALA A 194 3.80 9.65 12.85
CA ALA A 194 3.35 10.42 11.68
C ALA A 194 4.05 11.81 11.58
N PRO A 195 4.35 12.33 10.37
CA PRO A 195 4.22 11.62 9.08
C PRO A 195 5.30 10.53 9.02
N TRP A 196 4.90 9.31 8.66
CA TRP A 196 5.84 8.20 8.69
C TRP A 196 6.84 8.36 7.56
N ARG A 197 8.11 8.32 7.91
CA ARG A 197 9.24 8.38 6.99
C ARG A 197 10.19 7.24 7.29
N SER A 198 10.77 6.65 6.25
CA SER A 198 11.80 5.64 6.42
C SER A 198 13.04 6.24 7.08
N ASN A 199 13.62 5.50 8.04
CA ASN A 199 14.88 5.91 8.68
C ASN A 199 16.03 5.90 7.66
N ASP A 200 16.06 4.85 6.83
CA ASP A 200 17.05 4.65 5.79
C ASP A 200 16.44 4.84 4.40
N GLN A 201 17.29 5.13 3.41
CA GLN A 201 16.89 5.13 2.02
C GLN A 201 16.81 3.70 1.47
N VAL A 202 15.82 3.45 0.61
CA VAL A 202 15.61 2.17 -0.05
C VAL A 202 15.98 2.25 -1.53
N ARG A 203 16.22 1.08 -2.15
CA ARG A 203 16.42 0.94 -3.60
C ARG A 203 15.39 -0.03 -4.16
N PHE A 204 14.80 0.32 -5.31
CA PHE A 204 13.82 -0.53 -6.01
C PHE A 204 14.45 -1.30 -7.17
N CYS A 205 15.62 -1.91 -6.97
CA CYS A 205 16.33 -2.68 -7.99
C CYS A 205 16.57 -4.13 -7.56
N ASN A 206 16.40 -5.07 -8.50
CA ASN A 206 16.73 -6.50 -8.30
C ASN A 206 18.21 -6.74 -8.07
N ARG A 207 19.04 -6.06 -8.87
CA ARG A 207 20.50 -6.07 -8.78
C ARG A 207 20.98 -4.66 -8.96
N CYS A 208 21.13 -4.00 -7.84
CA CYS A 208 21.44 -2.60 -7.82
C CYS A 208 22.90 -2.36 -8.25
N PRO A 209 23.17 -1.51 -9.26
CA PRO A 209 24.54 -1.13 -9.58
C PRO A 209 25.20 -0.47 -8.36
N ALA A 210 26.52 -0.64 -8.24
CA ALA A 210 27.29 -0.07 -7.14
C ALA A 210 27.19 1.47 -7.12
N GLU A 211 27.18 2.07 -8.31
CA GLU A 211 26.97 3.50 -8.50
C GLU A 211 25.50 3.80 -8.78
N ILE A 212 25.02 4.91 -8.23
CA ILE A 212 23.71 5.48 -8.53
C ILE A 212 23.90 6.30 -9.80
N LEU A 213 23.20 5.92 -10.87
CA LEU A 213 23.14 6.74 -12.06
C LEU A 213 22.07 7.81 -11.80
N ASP A 214 22.51 8.96 -11.31
CA ASP A 214 21.67 10.14 -11.25
C ASP A 214 21.43 10.64 -12.69
N GLU A 215 20.15 10.68 -13.10
CA GLU A 215 19.70 11.43 -14.28
C GLU A 215 19.32 12.86 -13.87
#